data_AF-A0A1M5NPV9-F1
#
_entry.id   AF-A0A1M5NPV9-F1
#
_cell.length_a   1.000
_cell.length_b   1.000
_cell.length_c   1.000
_cell.angle_alpha   90.00
_cell.angle_beta   90.00
_cell.angle_gamma   90.00
#
_symmetry.space_group_name_H-M   'P 1'
#
loop_
_entity.id
_entity.type
_entity.pdbx_description
1 polymer ?
#
loop_
_entity_poly.entity_id
_entity_poly.type
_entity_poly.pdbx_seq_one_letter_code
_entity_poly.pdbx_strand_id
1 'polypeptide(L)' 'MNDDHINAICAVCVFFGAIVPWALLLIGGVMSIFLDSAYWGETAAYLTATGLIFMLGSYVLSRISDIVASRN' A
#
# COMPACT_ATOMS: atom_id res chain seq x y z
N MET A 1 -12.74 -8.51 -25.50
CA MET A 1 -12.50 -8.41 -24.05
C MET A 1 -12.62 -6.95 -23.70
N ASN A 2 -13.56 -6.59 -22.84
CA ASN A 2 -13.93 -5.20 -22.53
C ASN A 2 -12.72 -4.45 -21.94
N ASP A 3 -12.16 -3.49 -22.68
CA ASP A 3 -11.04 -2.64 -22.23
C ASP A 3 -11.35 -1.93 -20.89
N ASP A 4 -12.63 -1.67 -20.61
CA ASP A 4 -13.11 -1.07 -19.37
C ASP A 4 -12.78 -1.90 -18.11
N HIS A 5 -12.81 -3.23 -18.21
CA HIS A 5 -12.55 -4.12 -17.06
C HIS A 5 -11.06 -4.17 -16.71
N ILE A 6 -10.18 -4.12 -17.71
CA ILE A 6 -8.72 -4.12 -17.50
C ILE A 6 -8.29 -2.81 -16.85
N ASN A 7 -8.83 -1.68 -17.33
CA ASN A 7 -8.57 -0.37 -16.73
C ASN A 7 -9.06 -0.27 -15.28
N ALA A 8 -10.24 -0.82 -14.97
CA ALA A 8 -10.75 -0.84 -13.59
C ALA A 8 -9.84 -1.63 -12.65
N ILE A 9 -9.34 -2.80 -13.07
CA ILE A 9 -8.42 -3.62 -12.27
C ILE A 9 -7.09 -2.90 -12.07
N CYS A 10 -6.50 -2.34 -13.14
CA CYS A 10 -5.27 -1.55 -13.04
C CYS A 10 -5.41 -0.35 -12.10
N ALA A 11 -6.54 0.37 -12.15
CA ALA A 11 -6.80 1.49 -11.26
C ALA A 11 -6.83 1.05 -9.79
N VAL A 12 -7.49 -0.07 -9.48
CA VAL A 12 -7.51 -0.64 -8.12
C VAL A 12 -6.11 -1.08 -7.68
N CYS A 13 -5.35 -1.73 -8.56
CA CYS A 13 -3.96 -2.12 -8.28
C CYS A 13 -3.06 -0.93 -7.96
N VAL A 14 -3.17 0.18 -8.71
CA VAL A 14 -2.43 1.41 -8.42
C VAL A 14 -2.88 2.04 -7.10
N PHE A 15 -4.18 2.00 -6.80
CA PHE A 15 -4.72 2.56 -5.57
C PHE A 15 -4.17 1.83 -4.33
N PHE A 16 -4.24 0.50 -4.31
CA PHE A 16 -3.76 -0.30 -3.18
C PHE A 16 -2.24 -0.48 -3.17
N GLY A 17 -1.58 -0.47 -4.33
CA GLY A 17 -0.14 -0.67 -4.44
C GLY A 17 0.68 0.59 -4.18
N ALA A 18 0.12 1.77 -4.48
CA ALA A 18 0.81 3.05 -4.33
C ALA A 18 0.05 4.03 -3.44
N ILE A 19 -1.18 4.39 -3.78
CA ILE A 19 -1.86 5.55 -3.14
C ILE A 19 -2.11 5.30 -1.64
N VAL A 20 -2.73 4.18 -1.29
CA VAL A 20 -3.07 3.82 0.10
C VAL A 20 -1.82 3.70 0.99
N PRO A 21 -0.78 2.93 0.64
CA PRO A 21 0.38 2.80 1.51
C PRO A 21 1.17 4.11 1.65
N TRP A 22 1.29 4.92 0.59
CA TRP A 22 1.92 6.24 0.69
C TRP A 22 1.12 7.21 1.55
N ALA A 23 -0.21 7.23 1.43
CA ALA A 23 -1.08 8.05 2.27
C ALA A 23 -0.97 7.66 3.74
N LEU A 24 -0.97 6.35 4.05
CA LEU A 24 -0.78 5.83 5.40
C LEU A 24 0.56 6.24 6.00
N LEU A 25 1.64 6.16 5.21
CA LEU A 25 2.98 6.59 5.65
C LEU A 25 3.05 8.09 5.91
N LEU A 26 2.49 8.91 5.01
CA LEU A 26 2.45 10.37 5.18
C LEU A 26 1.63 10.78 6.39
N ILE A 27 0.44 10.20 6.56
CA ILE A 27 -0.43 10.49 7.72
C ILE A 27 0.28 10.07 9.01
N GLY A 28 0.82 8.84 9.08
CA GLY A 28 1.54 8.39 10.27
C GLY A 28 2.78 9.25 10.58
N GLY A 29 3.54 9.64 9.56
CA GLY A 29 4.71 10.53 9.71
C GLY A 29 4.31 11.93 10.19
N VAL A 30 3.27 12.52 9.62
CA VAL A 30 2.75 13.84 10.05
C VAL A 30 2.21 13.74 11.49
N MET A 31 1.42 12.72 11.81
CA MET A 31 0.88 12.54 13.16
C MET A 31 2.00 12.37 14.19
N SER A 32 3.09 11.66 13.84
CA SER A 32 4.25 11.52 14.73
C SER A 32 4.99 12.84 15.02
N ILE A 33 4.88 13.85 14.16
CA ILE A 33 5.57 15.14 14.33
C ILE A 33 4.67 16.14 15.08
N PHE A 34 3.37 16.13 14.81
CA PHE A 34 2.45 17.16 15.31
C PHE A 34 1.61 16.73 16.52
N LEU A 35 1.50 15.43 16.84
CA LEU A 35 0.69 14.92 17.94
C LEU A 35 1.57 14.22 18.98
N ASP A 36 2.05 15.01 19.94
CA ASP A 36 2.94 14.57 21.02
C ASP A 36 2.15 13.97 22.21
N SER A 37 1.37 12.93 21.94
CA SER A 37 0.71 12.13 22.97
C SER A 37 0.98 10.65 22.75
N ALA A 38 1.15 9.89 23.85
CA ALA A 38 1.45 8.46 23.78
C ALA A 38 0.42 7.68 22.95
N TYR A 39 -0.85 8.09 23.00
CA TYR A 39 -1.94 7.50 22.22
C TYR A 39 -1.78 7.73 20.71
N TRP A 40 -1.38 8.94 20.30
CA TRP A 40 -1.18 9.27 18.90
C TRP A 40 0.12 8.68 18.33
N GLY A 41 1.15 8.51 19.17
CA GLY A 41 2.40 7.85 18.81
C GLY A 41 2.21 6.37 18.44
N GLU A 42 1.48 5.61 19.26
CA GLU A 42 1.16 4.21 18.93
C GLU A 42 0.30 4.10 17.67
N THR A 43 -0.71 4.97 17.54
CA THR A 43 -1.59 4.99 16.36
C THR A 43 -0.81 5.29 15.08
N ALA A 44 0.13 6.25 15.12
CA ALA A 44 1.03 6.57 14.01
C ALA A 44 1.94 5.40 13.63
N ALA A 45 2.44 4.64 14.61
CA ALA A 45 3.24 3.44 14.38
C ALA A 45 2.41 2.32 13.69
N TYR A 46 1.16 2.11 14.11
CA TYR A 46 0.27 1.15 13.45
C TYR A 46 -0.08 1.56 12.00
N LEU A 47 -0.34 2.85 11.76
CA LEU A 47 -0.60 3.40 10.42
C LEU A 47 0.60 3.23 9.49
N THR A 48 1.81 3.54 9.96
CA THR A 48 3.03 3.35 9.17
C THR A 48 3.34 1.87 8.92
N ALA A 49 3.18 1.00 9.93
CA ALA A 49 3.40 -0.44 9.80
C ALA A 49 2.42 -1.10 8.80
N THR A 50 1.14 -0.74 8.87
CA THR A 50 0.13 -1.24 7.93
C THR A 50 0.41 -0.77 6.49
N GLY A 51 0.82 0.48 6.30
CA GLY A 51 1.27 0.99 5.00
C GLY A 51 2.45 0.20 4.42
N LEU A 52 3.44 -0.14 5.26
CA LEU A 52 4.58 -0.98 4.85
C LEU A 52 4.15 -2.41 4.48
N ILE A 53 3.22 -3.01 5.22
CA ILE A 53 2.69 -4.35 4.90
C ILE A 53 2.00 -4.36 3.54
N PHE A 54 1.20 -3.33 3.22
CA PHE A 54 0.56 -3.23 1.91
C PHE A 54 1.58 -3.08 0.76
N MET A 55 2.65 -2.29 0.97
CA MET A 55 3.76 -2.20 0.01
C MET A 55 4.50 -3.53 -0.16
N LEU A 56 4.75 -4.24 0.95
CA LEU A 56 5.41 -5.54 0.90
C LEU A 56 4.54 -6.56 0.18
N GLY A 57 3.24 -6.57 0.47
CA GLY A 57 2.25 -7.43 -0.18
C GLY A 57 2.17 -7.18 -1.68
N SER A 58 2.12 -5.92 -2.12
CA SER A 58 2.09 -5.57 -3.54
C SER A 58 3.37 -5.98 -4.27
N TYR A 59 4.54 -5.81 -3.64
CA TYR A 59 5.82 -6.25 -4.18
C TYR A 59 5.89 -7.78 -4.33
N VAL A 60 5.47 -8.52 -3.31
CA VAL A 60 5.44 -9.99 -3.35
C VAL A 60 4.47 -10.49 -4.42
N LEU A 61 3.28 -9.90 -4.52
CA LEU A 61 2.31 -10.27 -5.54
C LEU A 61 2.87 -10.06 -6.94
N SER A 62 3.51 -8.90 -7.19
CA SER A 62 4.16 -8.59 -8.46
C SER A 62 5.22 -9.61 -8.83
N ARG A 63 6.05 -10.02 -7.86
CA ARG A 63 7.07 -11.05 -8.07
C ARG A 63 6.51 -12.43 -8.34
N ILE A 64 5.43 -12.81 -7.67
CA ILE A 64 4.77 -14.10 -7.92
C ILE A 64 4.16 -14.11 -9.32
N SER A 65 3.51 -13.02 -9.75
CA SER A 65 2.98 -12.91 -11.12
C SER A 65 4.08 -13.03 -12.18
N ASP A 66 5.25 -12.41 -11.97
CA ASP A 66 6.39 -12.56 -12.89
C ASP A 66 6.89 -14.01 -12.97
N ILE A 67 7.00 -14.69 -11.81
CA ILE A 67 7.45 -16.09 -11.75
C ILE A 67 6.45 -17.02 -12.44
N VAL A 68 5.15 -16.80 -12.23
CA VAL A 68 4.08 -17.59 -12.85
C VAL A 68 4.03 -17.33 -14.35
N ALA A 69 4.17 -16.08 -14.80
CA ALA A 69 4.21 -15.72 -16.21
C ALA A 69 5.45 -16.30 -16.93
N SER A 70 6.58 -16.44 -16.25
CA SER A 70 7.80 -17.04 -16.79
C SER A 70 7.71 -18.56 -17.00
N ARG A 71 6.72 -19.25 -16.43
CA ARG A 71 6.58 -20.72 -16.50
C ARG A 71 5.61 -21.21 -17.59
N ASN A 72 4.95 -20.31 -18.30
CA ASN A 72 3.93 -20.62 -19.30
C ASN A 72 4.34 -20.10 -20.68
#